data_AF-X1KHW3-F1
#
_entry.id   AF-X1KHW3-F1
#
_cell.length_a   1.000
_cell.length_b   1.000
_cell.length_c   1.000
_cell.angle_alpha   90.00
_cell.angle_beta   90.00
_cell.angle_gamma   90.00
#
_symmetry.space_group_name_H-M   'P 1'
#
loop_
_entity.id
_entity.type
_entity.pdbx_description
1 polymer ?
#
loop_
_entity_poly.entity_id
_entity_poly.type
_entity_poly.pdbx_seq_one_letter_code
_entity_poly.pdbx_strand_id
1 'polypeptide(L)'
;MEFSILKSILKPKILSGFMEEWQPKESPILKYMPFLGVPALQYQIVSGPEQKPLADICAYDTSYPLKSRIGLKKITGDIPPIRVMKKMTETDLNSYMQFKQMRSPDEQAVVALVFGDIVYCWKAVMNRLSWLGFQALSLGIISLTALNNAGIITESNIT
;
A
#
# COMPACT_ATOMS: atom_id res chain seq x y z
N MET A 1 -45.66 18.06 5.52
CA MET A 1 -44.83 17.81 4.32
C MET A 1 -43.34 17.68 4.66
N GLU A 2 -42.95 17.38 5.91
CA GLU A 2 -41.54 17.41 6.35
C GLU A 2 -40.87 16.04 6.53
N PHE A 3 -41.64 14.94 6.62
CA PHE A 3 -41.08 13.59 6.80
C PHE A 3 -40.54 12.93 5.49
N SER A 4 -40.72 13.58 4.32
CA SER A 4 -40.33 13.01 3.02
C SER A 4 -38.88 13.33 2.63
N ILE A 5 -38.34 14.47 3.09
CA ILE A 5 -36.98 14.92 2.76
C ILE A 5 -35.94 14.13 3.57
N LEU A 6 -36.25 13.84 4.83
CA LEU A 6 -35.40 13.03 5.69
C LEU A 6 -35.22 11.59 5.15
N LYS A 7 -36.23 11.05 4.46
CA LYS A 7 -36.19 9.70 3.86
C LYS A 7 -35.42 9.65 2.54
N SER A 8 -35.22 10.77 1.83
CA SER A 8 -34.41 10.82 0.60
C SER A 8 -32.92 10.97 0.87
N ILE A 9 -32.55 11.57 2.02
CA ILE A 9 -31.16 11.78 2.46
C ILE A 9 -30.58 10.52 3.12
N LEU A 10 -31.40 9.72 3.81
CA LEU A 10 -30.98 8.49 4.51
C LEU A 10 -30.78 7.25 3.61
N LYS A 11 -30.60 7.41 2.29
CA LYS A 11 -30.35 6.25 1.41
C LYS A 11 -28.94 5.66 1.65
N PRO A 12 -28.78 4.33 1.64
CA PRO A 12 -27.46 3.66 1.70
C PRO A 12 -26.51 4.01 0.53
N LYS A 13 -27.01 4.77 -0.47
CA LYS A 13 -26.28 5.26 -1.63
C LYS A 13 -25.21 6.31 -1.34
N ILE A 14 -25.22 7.00 -0.19
CA ILE A 14 -24.18 8.00 0.12
C ILE A 14 -22.89 7.30 0.56
N LEU A 15 -23.00 6.19 1.28
CA LEU A 15 -21.84 5.40 1.69
C LEU A 15 -21.27 4.61 0.50
N SER A 16 -22.14 4.00 -0.32
CA SER A 16 -21.69 3.34 -1.56
C SER A 16 -21.16 4.36 -2.57
N GLY A 17 -21.75 5.55 -2.64
CA GLY A 17 -21.31 6.65 -3.50
C GLY A 17 -19.94 7.20 -3.09
N PHE A 18 -19.65 7.33 -1.79
CA PHE A 18 -18.32 7.70 -1.31
C PHE A 18 -17.27 6.60 -1.58
N MET A 19 -17.65 5.32 -1.45
CA MET A 19 -16.79 4.19 -1.85
C MET A 19 -16.57 4.10 -3.37
N GLU A 20 -17.56 4.49 -4.18
CA GLU A 20 -17.46 4.52 -5.65
C GLU A 20 -16.70 5.74 -6.16
N GLU A 21 -16.83 6.90 -5.51
CA GLU A 21 -16.18 8.17 -5.87
C GLU A 21 -14.73 8.21 -5.43
N TRP A 22 -14.42 7.65 -4.26
CA TRP A 22 -13.06 7.51 -3.80
C TRP A 22 -12.46 6.18 -4.30
N GLN A 23 -12.06 6.17 -5.57
CA GLN A 23 -11.15 5.13 -6.05
C GLN A 23 -9.71 5.52 -5.70
N PRO A 24 -8.99 4.72 -4.90
CA PRO A 24 -7.58 4.99 -4.65
C PRO A 24 -6.83 4.92 -5.99
N LYS A 25 -6.23 6.03 -6.41
CA LYS A 25 -5.31 6.02 -7.55
C LYS A 25 -4.22 5.00 -7.27
N GLU A 26 -4.01 4.07 -8.20
CA GLU A 26 -2.98 3.06 -8.07
C GLU A 26 -1.62 3.75 -7.87
N SER A 27 -0.90 3.33 -6.83
CA SER A 27 0.48 3.77 -6.64
C SER A 27 1.32 3.29 -7.82
N PRO A 28 2.24 4.11 -8.38
CA PRO A 28 3.05 3.73 -9.55
C PRO A 28 3.84 2.44 -9.37
N ILE A 29 4.16 2.09 -8.12
CA ILE A 29 4.88 0.87 -7.78
C ILE A 29 4.09 -0.40 -8.14
N LEU A 30 2.75 -0.35 -8.17
CA LEU A 30 1.90 -1.51 -8.43
C LEU A 30 2.11 -2.08 -9.83
N LYS A 31 2.53 -1.24 -10.77
CA LYS A 31 2.92 -1.66 -12.11
C LYS A 31 4.12 -2.61 -12.09
N TYR A 32 5.04 -2.43 -11.15
CA TYR A 32 6.28 -3.19 -11.04
C TYR A 32 6.20 -4.29 -9.97
N MET A 33 5.45 -4.06 -8.90
CA MET A 33 5.22 -5.00 -7.80
C MET A 33 3.73 -5.01 -7.44
N PRO A 34 2.92 -5.89 -8.07
CA PRO A 34 1.52 -6.04 -7.73
C PRO A 34 1.35 -6.65 -6.33
N PHE A 35 0.30 -6.24 -5.62
CA PHE A 35 -0.02 -6.85 -4.33
C PHE A 35 -0.50 -8.29 -4.51
N LEU A 36 0.09 -9.20 -3.73
CA LEU A 36 -0.34 -10.59 -3.63
C LEU A 36 -0.88 -10.82 -2.22
N GLY A 37 -2.16 -11.17 -2.13
CA GLY A 37 -2.79 -11.52 -0.87
C GLY A 37 -2.36 -12.91 -0.41
N VAL A 38 -1.88 -13.01 0.83
CA VAL A 38 -1.57 -14.28 1.48
C VAL A 38 -2.34 -14.32 2.81
N PRO A 39 -3.06 -15.41 3.13
CA PRO A 39 -3.84 -15.51 4.37
C PRO A 39 -2.97 -15.74 5.62
N ALA A 40 -1.69 -16.10 5.44
CA ALA A 40 -0.74 -16.32 6.51
C ALA A 40 0.10 -15.06 6.80
N LEU A 41 0.56 -14.93 8.06
CA LEU A 41 1.51 -13.89 8.47
C LEU A 41 2.95 -14.18 8.03
N GLN A 42 3.19 -15.36 7.46
CA GLN A 42 4.49 -15.78 6.94
C GLN A 42 4.40 -15.90 5.43
N TYR A 43 5.41 -15.41 4.73
CA TYR A 43 5.55 -15.62 3.30
C TYR A 43 6.52 -16.77 3.03
N GLN A 44 6.13 -17.63 2.10
CA GLN A 44 7.00 -18.63 1.52
C GLN A 44 6.94 -18.50 0.01
N ILE A 45 8.06 -18.13 -0.59
CA ILE A 45 8.19 -17.99 -2.03
C ILE A 45 9.20 -19.01 -2.51
N VAL A 46 8.80 -19.82 -3.49
CA VAL A 46 9.74 -20.66 -4.23
C VAL A 46 10.29 -19.79 -5.35
N SER A 47 11.53 -19.36 -5.20
CA SER A 47 12.23 -18.60 -6.24
C SER A 47 13.11 -19.55 -7.06
N GLY A 48 12.81 -19.63 -8.35
CA GLY A 48 13.73 -20.14 -9.35
C GLY A 48 14.32 -18.95 -10.09
N PRO A 49 15.63 -18.87 -10.31
CA PRO A 49 16.16 -17.85 -11.22
C PRO A 49 15.53 -18.04 -12.59
N GLU A 50 14.95 -16.98 -13.15
CA GLU A 50 14.54 -16.96 -14.56
C GLU A 50 15.83 -17.05 -15.39
N GLN A 51 16.18 -18.25 -15.84
CA GLN A 51 17.29 -18.41 -16.77
C GLN A 51 16.83 -17.94 -18.15
N LYS A 52 17.41 -16.83 -18.62
CA LYS A 52 17.42 -16.46 -20.04
C LYS A 52 18.78 -16.84 -20.61
N PRO A 53 19.06 -18.14 -20.84
CA PRO A 53 20.38 -18.58 -21.27
C PRO A 53 20.66 -18.02 -22.66
N LEU A 54 21.77 -17.29 -22.80
CA LEU A 54 22.28 -16.87 -24.10
C LEU A 54 22.95 -18.08 -24.77
N ALA A 55 22.76 -18.26 -26.08
CA ALA A 55 23.54 -19.23 -26.84
C ALA A 55 24.96 -18.70 -27.09
N ASP A 56 25.95 -19.59 -27.05
CA ASP A 56 27.33 -19.19 -27.35
C ASP A 56 27.58 -19.34 -28.86
N ILE A 57 28.45 -18.50 -29.40
CA ILE A 57 28.89 -18.57 -30.80
C ILE A 57 30.10 -19.48 -30.85
N CYS A 58 30.01 -20.60 -31.56
CA CYS A 58 31.06 -21.62 -31.61
C CYS A 58 31.74 -21.70 -32.98
N ALA A 59 33.01 -22.09 -32.98
CA ALA A 59 33.75 -22.41 -34.20
C ALA A 59 33.34 -23.79 -34.74
N TYR A 60 33.50 -23.98 -36.05
CA TYR A 60 33.27 -25.28 -36.69
C TYR A 60 34.17 -26.38 -36.07
N ASP A 61 33.60 -27.58 -35.91
CA ASP A 61 34.24 -28.79 -35.37
C ASP A 61 34.71 -28.73 -33.89
N THR A 62 34.14 -27.82 -33.09
CA THR A 62 34.46 -27.73 -31.65
C THR A 62 33.36 -28.29 -30.75
N SER A 63 33.75 -29.00 -29.69
CA SER A 63 32.84 -29.50 -28.67
C SER A 63 32.40 -28.37 -27.74
N TYR A 64 31.11 -28.34 -27.38
CA TYR A 64 30.50 -27.28 -26.60
C TYR A 64 30.26 -27.71 -25.13
N PRO A 65 30.57 -26.87 -24.13
CA PRO A 65 30.34 -27.20 -22.73
C PRO A 65 28.86 -27.35 -22.35
N LEU A 66 28.59 -28.26 -21.40
CA LEU A 66 27.23 -28.50 -20.90
C LEU A 66 26.75 -27.36 -20.00
N LYS A 67 25.55 -26.83 -20.26
CA LYS A 67 24.89 -25.82 -19.40
C LYS A 67 24.22 -26.46 -18.19
N SER A 68 24.19 -25.72 -17.08
CA SER A 68 23.55 -26.18 -15.83
C SER A 68 22.03 -26.06 -15.87
N ARG A 69 21.34 -26.90 -15.09
CA ARG A 69 19.88 -26.87 -14.90
C ARG A 69 19.49 -25.91 -13.76
N ILE A 70 18.25 -25.43 -13.79
CA ILE A 70 17.69 -24.54 -12.77
C ILE A 70 17.59 -25.27 -11.43
N GLY A 71 18.18 -24.68 -10.38
CA GLY A 71 17.97 -25.09 -8.99
C GLY A 71 16.88 -24.23 -8.34
N LEU A 72 15.93 -24.88 -7.66
CA LEU A 72 14.88 -24.19 -6.90
C LEU A 72 15.43 -23.76 -5.54
N LYS A 73 15.14 -22.52 -5.14
CA LYS A 73 15.40 -22.01 -3.80
C LYS A 73 14.08 -21.67 -3.11
N LYS A 74 14.03 -21.87 -1.80
CA LYS A 74 12.90 -21.49 -0.96
C LYS A 74 13.32 -20.29 -0.13
N ILE A 75 12.57 -19.19 -0.25
CA ILE A 75 12.72 -17.99 0.57
C ILE A 75 11.53 -17.96 1.52
N THR A 76 11.80 -17.75 2.80
CA THR A 76 10.79 -17.66 3.86
C THR A 76 11.04 -16.43 4.71
N GLY A 77 9.97 -15.83 5.21
CA GLY A 77 10.07 -14.76 6.21
C GLY A 77 8.72 -14.41 6.81
N ASP A 78 8.75 -13.49 7.78
CA ASP A 78 7.57 -12.98 8.47
C ASP A 78 7.14 -11.64 7.87
N ILE A 79 5.83 -11.42 7.76
CA ILE A 79 5.24 -10.18 7.25
C ILE A 79 5.07 -9.20 8.44
N PRO A 80 5.80 -8.07 8.47
CA PRO A 80 5.69 -7.12 9.56
C PRO A 80 4.37 -6.32 9.46
N PRO A 81 3.74 -5.97 10.59
CA PRO A 81 2.54 -5.15 10.60
C PRO A 81 2.87 -3.68 10.29
N ILE A 82 2.08 -3.05 9.41
CA ILE A 82 2.10 -1.60 9.16
C ILE A 82 0.87 -0.99 9.81
N ARG A 83 1.06 0.00 10.69
CA ARG A 83 -0.03 0.60 11.48
C ARG A 83 0.07 2.12 11.48
N VAL A 84 -1.08 2.78 11.47
CA VAL A 84 -1.21 4.24 11.56
C VAL A 84 -2.35 4.53 12.52
N MET A 85 -2.14 5.48 13.42
CA MET A 85 -3.15 5.95 14.36
C MET A 85 -3.22 7.47 14.27
N LYS A 86 -4.44 8.01 14.26
CA LYS A 86 -4.69 9.44 14.35
C LYS A 86 -5.69 9.69 15.47
N LYS A 87 -5.38 10.63 16.35
CA LYS A 87 -6.27 11.05 17.45
C LYS A 87 -7.08 12.25 16.98
N MET A 88 -8.38 12.23 17.24
CA MET A 88 -9.24 13.41 17.18
C MET A 88 -9.40 13.94 18.61
N THR A 89 -9.02 15.19 18.85
CA THR A 89 -9.18 15.82 20.16
C THR A 89 -10.57 16.45 20.31
N GLU A 90 -10.97 16.77 21.53
CA GLU A 90 -12.25 17.42 21.84
C GLU A 90 -12.35 18.81 21.19
N THR A 91 -11.22 19.52 21.07
CA THR A 91 -11.15 20.79 20.34
C THR A 91 -11.37 20.60 18.85
N ASP A 92 -10.74 19.58 18.23
CA ASP A 92 -10.91 19.28 16.81
C ASP A 92 -12.35 18.86 16.50
N LEU A 93 -12.96 18.08 17.39
CA LEU A 93 -14.35 17.67 17.31
C LEU A 93 -15.30 18.88 17.36
N ASN A 94 -15.07 19.79 18.29
CA ASN A 94 -15.88 21.00 18.41
C ASN A 94 -15.75 21.88 17.16
N SER A 95 -14.53 22.08 16.66
CA SER A 95 -14.30 22.80 15.40
C SER A 95 -14.99 22.12 14.22
N TYR A 96 -14.92 20.80 14.10
CA TYR A 96 -15.66 20.04 13.09
C TYR A 96 -17.17 20.29 13.16
N MET A 97 -17.76 20.23 14.36
CA MET A 97 -19.18 20.44 14.57
C MET A 97 -19.60 21.88 14.20
N GLN A 98 -18.81 22.88 14.58
CA GLN A 98 -19.05 24.28 14.22
C GLN A 98 -18.99 24.48 12.70
N PHE A 99 -17.95 23.96 12.05
CA PHE A 99 -17.81 24.07 10.59
C PHE A 99 -18.92 23.32 9.85
N LYS A 100 -19.39 22.20 10.39
CA LYS A 100 -20.52 21.45 9.79
C LYS A 100 -21.83 22.24 9.84
N GLN A 101 -22.06 23.02 10.89
CA GLN A 101 -23.30 23.78 11.08
C GLN A 101 -23.35 25.08 10.28
N MET A 102 -22.19 25.71 10.02
CA MET A 102 -22.11 27.04 9.41
C MET A 102 -22.02 27.03 7.87
N ARG A 103 -22.00 25.87 7.20
CA ARG A 103 -21.46 25.76 5.83
C ARG A 103 -22.48 25.51 4.73
N SER A 104 -22.21 26.15 3.59
CA SER A 104 -22.82 25.90 2.28
C SER A 104 -22.34 24.56 1.68
N PRO A 105 -23.04 23.99 0.67
CA PRO A 105 -22.77 22.63 0.16
C PRO A 105 -21.31 22.37 -0.27
N ASP A 106 -20.65 23.34 -0.92
CA ASP A 106 -19.26 23.20 -1.38
C ASP A 106 -18.26 23.18 -0.22
N GLU A 107 -18.54 23.91 0.84
CA GLU A 107 -17.65 23.97 1.99
C GLU A 107 -17.73 22.69 2.84
N GLN A 108 -18.83 21.93 2.76
CA GLN A 108 -18.95 20.62 3.42
C GLN A 108 -17.95 19.61 2.85
N ALA A 109 -17.67 19.65 1.55
CA ALA A 109 -16.66 18.80 0.92
C ALA A 109 -15.25 19.09 1.46
N VAL A 110 -14.93 20.36 1.72
CA VAL A 110 -13.66 20.77 2.32
C VAL A 110 -13.56 20.29 3.78
N VAL A 111 -14.66 20.34 4.56
CA VAL A 111 -14.67 19.78 5.92
C VAL A 111 -14.43 18.28 5.87
N ALA A 112 -15.13 17.55 5.00
CA ALA A 112 -14.98 16.10 4.86
C ALA A 112 -13.54 15.70 4.45
N LEU A 113 -12.85 16.54 3.68
CA LEU A 113 -11.45 16.32 3.32
C LEU A 113 -10.49 16.54 4.50
N VAL A 114 -10.71 17.59 5.31
CA VAL A 114 -9.86 17.91 6.47
C VAL A 114 -10.04 16.89 7.61
N PHE A 115 -11.27 16.43 7.82
CA PHE A 115 -11.64 15.50 8.89
C PHE A 115 -11.83 14.05 8.41
N GLY A 116 -11.45 13.75 7.17
CA GLY A 116 -11.52 12.43 6.55
C GLY A 116 -10.40 11.50 7.02
N ASP A 117 -10.42 11.09 8.28
CA ASP A 117 -9.34 10.30 8.90
C ASP A 117 -9.17 8.92 8.27
N ILE A 118 -10.24 8.32 7.74
CA ILE A 118 -10.18 7.02 7.05
C ILE A 118 -9.31 7.10 5.79
N VAL A 119 -9.53 8.14 4.97
CA VAL A 119 -8.78 8.36 3.73
C VAL A 119 -7.31 8.67 4.04
N TYR A 120 -7.06 9.41 5.12
CA TYR A 120 -5.70 9.69 5.59
C TYR A 120 -4.98 8.40 5.99
N CYS A 121 -5.58 7.58 6.85
CA CYS A 121 -4.96 6.34 7.33
C CYS A 121 -4.66 5.37 6.18
N TRP A 122 -5.58 5.23 5.22
CA TRP A 122 -5.32 4.42 4.03
C TRP A 122 -4.14 4.95 3.22
N LYS A 123 -4.14 6.25 2.89
CA LYS A 123 -3.05 6.87 2.11
C LYS A 123 -1.71 6.72 2.81
N ALA A 124 -1.68 6.85 4.13
CA ALA A 124 -0.45 6.68 4.91
C ALA A 124 0.13 5.26 4.78
N VAL A 125 -0.71 4.22 4.88
CA VAL A 125 -0.27 2.82 4.69
C VAL A 125 0.20 2.58 3.25
N MET A 126 -0.54 3.06 2.25
CA MET A 126 -0.19 2.89 0.84
C MET A 126 1.10 3.61 0.46
N ASN A 127 1.32 4.82 0.98
CA ASN A 127 2.55 5.57 0.77
C ASN A 127 3.74 4.86 1.41
N ARG A 128 3.55 4.25 2.59
CA ARG A 128 4.61 3.47 3.24
C ARG A 128 4.98 2.23 2.42
N LEU A 129 3.99 1.48 1.93
CA LEU A 129 4.21 0.35 1.02
C LEU A 129 4.94 0.79 -0.26
N SER A 130 4.54 1.93 -0.83
CA SER A 130 5.19 2.48 -2.02
C SER A 130 6.65 2.83 -1.77
N TRP A 131 6.95 3.47 -0.64
CA TRP A 131 8.33 3.79 -0.26
C TRP A 131 9.20 2.54 -0.07
N LEU A 132 8.67 1.50 0.59
CA LEU A 132 9.37 0.21 0.74
C LEU A 132 9.63 -0.46 -0.61
N GLY A 133 8.65 -0.45 -1.52
CA GLY A 133 8.81 -0.98 -2.86
C GLY A 133 9.85 -0.22 -3.69
N PHE A 134 9.87 1.12 -3.61
CA PHE A 134 10.91 1.91 -4.28
C PHE A 134 12.31 1.67 -3.69
N GLN A 135 12.42 1.50 -2.37
CA GLN A 135 13.68 1.16 -1.72
C GLN A 135 14.19 -0.21 -2.17
N ALA A 136 13.31 -1.22 -2.18
CA ALA A 136 13.66 -2.56 -2.67
C ALA A 136 14.07 -2.55 -4.15
N LEU A 137 13.40 -1.76 -4.99
CA LEU A 137 13.74 -1.65 -6.41
C LEU A 137 15.07 -0.93 -6.63
N SER A 138 15.34 0.15 -5.88
CA SER A 138 16.53 0.97 -6.07
C SER A 138 17.79 0.36 -5.45
N LEU A 139 17.69 -0.21 -4.25
CA LEU A 139 18.85 -0.66 -3.47
C LEU A 139 18.94 -2.18 -3.37
N GLY A 140 17.88 -2.91 -3.73
CA GLY A 140 17.78 -4.35 -3.53
C GLY A 140 17.61 -4.78 -2.07
N ILE A 141 17.59 -3.85 -1.12
CA ILE A 141 17.52 -4.10 0.32
C ILE A 141 16.54 -3.11 0.96
N ILE A 142 15.71 -3.60 1.87
CA ILE A 142 14.83 -2.76 2.70
C ILE A 142 15.54 -2.47 4.02
N SER A 143 15.95 -1.22 4.22
CA SER A 143 16.61 -0.76 5.44
C SER A 143 15.67 0.13 6.26
N LEU A 144 15.39 -0.30 7.49
CA LEU A 144 14.57 0.41 8.47
C LEU A 144 15.47 0.86 9.63
N THR A 145 15.54 2.16 9.88
CA THR A 145 16.38 2.78 10.90
C THR A 145 15.57 3.80 11.72
N ALA A 146 16.10 4.21 12.87
CA ALA A 146 15.43 5.19 13.74
C ALA A 146 15.19 6.56 13.10
N LEU A 147 15.97 6.89 12.08
CA LEU A 147 15.83 8.13 11.33
C LEU A 147 14.72 8.05 10.29
N ASN A 148 14.39 6.85 9.78
CA ASN A 148 13.43 6.66 8.69
C ASN A 148 12.08 6.08 9.13
N ASN A 149 11.97 5.70 10.40
CA ASN A 149 10.77 5.15 10.99
C ASN A 149 10.69 5.49 12.48
N ALA A 150 9.64 6.21 12.89
CA ALA A 150 9.44 6.59 14.29
C ALA A 150 8.98 5.42 15.18
N GLY A 151 8.36 4.38 14.60
CA GLY A 151 7.91 3.19 15.33
C GLY A 151 8.81 2.00 15.07
N ILE A 152 9.97 1.92 15.73
CA ILE A 152 10.88 0.78 15.58
C ILE A 152 10.56 -0.30 16.60
N ILE A 153 10.64 -1.57 16.16
CA ILE A 153 10.70 -2.72 17.06
C ILE A 153 12.00 -3.53 16.85
N THR A 154 12.67 -3.47 15.68
CA THR A 154 13.97 -4.13 15.45
C THR A 154 14.80 -3.45 14.33
N GLU A 155 16.08 -3.15 14.59
CA GLU A 155 17.06 -2.59 13.62
C GLU A 155 17.73 -3.67 12.74
N SER A 156 17.00 -4.71 12.34
CA SER A 156 17.56 -5.76 11.47
C SER A 156 17.23 -5.48 10.01
N ASN A 157 18.26 -5.44 9.15
CA ASN A 157 18.07 -5.40 7.70
C ASN A 157 17.29 -6.64 7.25
N ILE A 158 16.25 -6.43 6.44
CA ILE A 158 15.44 -7.51 5.87
C ILE A 158 16.04 -7.80 4.48
N THR A 159 16.63 -8.98 4.32
CA THR A 159 17.25 -9.46 3.06
C THR A 159 16.37 -10.49 2.38
#